data_AF-A0A375YC10-F1
#
_entry.id   AF-A0A375YC10-F1
#
_cell.length_a   1.000
_cell.length_b   1.000
_cell.length_c   1.000
_cell.angle_alpha   90.00
_cell.angle_beta   90.00
_cell.angle_gamma   90.00
#
_symmetry.space_group_name_H-M   'P 1'
#
loop_
_entity.id
_entity.type
_entity.pdbx_description
1 polymer ?
#
loop_
_entity_poly.entity_id
_entity_poly.type
_entity_poly.pdbx_seq_one_letter_code
_entity_poly.pdbx_strand_id
1 'polypeptide(L)'
;MATNNLRLTVRAAAAVLLAVLTAVTGAFTGNSVAHAQTGVPLGGGSGLVVDGETLCTLTAIGTDNRGDLIGFTSAHCGGPGAVVGAEAAQGAGVLGEMVAGNDMLDYAVIKFDPTKVVPVNEVNGFRIDGLGPDPKFGEVACKLGRTTGYSCGVTWGPGQEPGTILNQVCGGPGDSGGPVTVNNRLVGMLHGAFSEDLPTCVVKFIPLHTPAVTMSFNTQLADIVAKNRPGSGFVPVGAR
;
A
#
# COMPACT_ATOMS: atom_id res chain seq x y z
N MET A 1 -64.15 -17.36 -68.39
CA MET A 1 -64.66 -18.40 -67.48
C MET A 1 -63.47 -19.11 -66.85
N ALA A 2 -63.51 -19.32 -65.53
CA ALA A 2 -62.62 -20.10 -64.66
C ALA A 2 -61.15 -19.61 -64.52
N THR A 3 -60.71 -18.88 -63.49
CA THR A 3 -60.62 -19.09 -62.02
C THR A 3 -59.34 -19.78 -61.52
N ASN A 4 -58.59 -19.02 -60.71
CA ASN A 4 -57.98 -19.39 -59.43
C ASN A 4 -57.42 -20.80 -59.27
N ASN A 5 -56.09 -20.93 -59.14
CA ASN A 5 -55.49 -21.96 -58.28
C ASN A 5 -54.07 -21.65 -57.75
N LEU A 6 -53.42 -20.54 -58.15
CA LEU A 6 -52.00 -20.32 -57.80
C LEU A 6 -51.74 -19.37 -56.61
N ARG A 7 -52.76 -19.01 -55.82
CA ARG A 7 -52.59 -18.06 -54.70
C ARG A 7 -52.72 -18.67 -53.30
N LEU A 8 -53.03 -19.96 -53.18
CA LEU A 8 -53.33 -20.57 -51.88
C LEU A 8 -52.16 -21.28 -51.19
N THR A 9 -51.05 -21.59 -51.86
CA THR A 9 -49.96 -22.39 -51.25
C THR A 9 -48.84 -21.56 -50.62
N VAL A 10 -48.71 -20.26 -50.93
CA VAL A 10 -47.57 -19.45 -50.42
C VAL A 10 -47.86 -18.80 -49.07
N ARG A 11 -49.12 -18.67 -48.65
CA ARG A 11 -49.46 -18.00 -47.37
C ARG A 11 -49.42 -18.91 -46.14
N ALA A 12 -49.36 -20.23 -46.31
CA ALA A 12 -49.34 -21.17 -45.18
C ALA A 12 -47.92 -21.46 -44.63
N ALA A 13 -46.86 -21.21 -45.40
CA ALA A 13 -45.49 -21.49 -44.96
C ALA A 13 -44.82 -20.33 -44.19
N ALA A 14 -45.31 -19.10 -44.33
CA ALA A 14 -44.71 -17.93 -43.69
C ALA A 14 -45.16 -17.73 -42.22
N ALA A 15 -46.25 -18.36 -41.79
CA ALA A 15 -46.79 -18.17 -40.44
C ALA A 15 -46.22 -19.14 -39.40
N VAL A 16 -45.51 -20.20 -39.82
CA VAL A 16 -44.96 -21.22 -38.89
C VAL A 16 -43.48 -20.97 -38.58
N LEU A 17 -42.75 -20.22 -39.42
CA LEU A 17 -41.35 -19.88 -39.13
C LEU A 17 -41.18 -18.69 -38.17
N LEU A 18 -42.22 -17.88 -37.96
CA LEU A 18 -42.16 -16.72 -37.06
C LEU A 18 -42.57 -17.02 -35.61
N ALA A 19 -43.09 -18.23 -35.34
CA ALA A 19 -43.49 -18.65 -33.99
C ALA A 19 -42.44 -19.50 -33.24
N VAL A 20 -41.32 -19.85 -33.90
CA VAL A 20 -40.22 -20.61 -33.27
C VAL A 20 -39.01 -19.72 -32.94
N LEU A 21 -38.93 -18.50 -33.49
CA LEU A 21 -37.89 -17.53 -33.11
C LEU A 21 -38.20 -16.72 -31.84
N THR A 22 -39.40 -16.82 -31.29
CA THR A 22 -39.82 -16.06 -30.09
C THR A 22 -39.70 -16.85 -28.78
N ALA A 23 -39.21 -18.09 -28.81
CA ALA A 23 -39.12 -18.97 -27.62
C ALA A 23 -37.69 -19.19 -27.09
N VAL A 24 -36.68 -18.45 -27.60
CA VAL A 24 -35.30 -18.45 -27.06
C VAL A 24 -34.88 -17.02 -26.71
N THR A 25 -35.72 -16.32 -25.96
CA THR A 25 -35.37 -15.02 -25.34
C THR A 25 -35.41 -15.09 -23.81
N GLY A 26 -35.66 -16.26 -23.23
CA GLY A 26 -35.61 -16.49 -21.79
C GLY A 26 -34.36 -17.26 -21.39
N ALA A 27 -33.66 -16.76 -20.36
CA ALA A 27 -32.61 -17.43 -19.59
C ALA A 27 -31.12 -17.21 -19.96
N PHE A 28 -30.77 -16.06 -20.52
CA PHE A 28 -29.48 -15.44 -20.19
C PHE A 28 -29.69 -14.26 -19.22
N THR A 29 -30.38 -14.51 -18.11
CA THR A 29 -30.04 -13.76 -16.89
C THR A 29 -28.67 -14.27 -16.50
N GLY A 30 -27.63 -13.69 -17.09
CA GLY A 30 -26.30 -13.78 -16.52
C GLY A 30 -26.49 -13.33 -15.08
N ASN A 31 -26.35 -14.27 -14.15
CA ASN A 31 -26.17 -13.91 -12.76
C ASN A 31 -24.88 -13.09 -12.77
N SER A 32 -25.04 -11.77 -12.84
CA SER A 32 -24.02 -10.84 -12.41
C SER A 32 -23.84 -11.18 -10.94
N VAL A 33 -22.97 -12.16 -10.68
CA VAL A 33 -22.32 -12.28 -9.39
C VAL A 33 -21.68 -10.91 -9.22
N ALA A 34 -22.31 -10.08 -8.41
CA ALA A 34 -21.68 -8.90 -7.89
C ALA A 34 -20.47 -9.43 -7.13
N HIS A 35 -19.33 -9.51 -7.80
CA HIS A 35 -18.06 -9.58 -7.13
C HIS A 35 -18.01 -8.29 -6.35
N ALA A 36 -18.36 -8.36 -5.05
CA ALA A 36 -17.90 -7.38 -4.11
C ALA A 36 -16.39 -7.29 -4.37
N GLN A 37 -15.93 -6.16 -4.91
CA GLN A 37 -14.50 -5.96 -5.09
C GLN A 37 -13.93 -6.08 -3.67
N THR A 38 -13.25 -7.19 -3.42
CA THR A 38 -12.52 -7.38 -2.17
C THR A 38 -11.52 -6.25 -2.12
N GLY A 39 -11.63 -5.38 -1.12
CA GLY A 39 -10.73 -4.25 -0.99
C GLY A 39 -9.27 -4.70 -1.01
N VAL A 40 -8.38 -3.83 -1.46
CA VAL A 40 -6.96 -4.12 -1.60
C VAL A 40 -6.33 -4.28 -0.21
N PRO A 41 -5.77 -5.44 0.13
CA PRO A 41 -5.05 -5.60 1.38
C PRO A 41 -3.78 -4.75 1.36
N LEU A 42 -3.65 -3.82 2.31
CA LEU A 42 -2.45 -2.98 2.47
C LEU A 42 -1.98 -3.02 3.91
N GLY A 43 -0.66 -3.07 4.09
CA GLY A 43 0.00 -3.06 5.39
C GLY A 43 1.44 -2.55 5.29
N GLY A 44 2.13 -2.49 6.42
CA GLY A 44 3.53 -2.10 6.42
C GLY A 44 4.38 -3.01 5.53
N GLY A 45 5.12 -2.42 4.59
CA GLY A 45 5.91 -3.13 3.58
C GLY A 45 5.24 -3.30 2.22
N SER A 46 3.96 -2.95 2.08
CA SER A 46 3.29 -2.93 0.76
C SER A 46 3.93 -1.89 -0.17
N GLY A 47 4.13 -2.26 -1.43
CA GLY A 47 4.56 -1.32 -2.48
C GLY A 47 3.46 -0.33 -2.85
N LEU A 48 3.81 0.94 -2.92
CA LEU A 48 2.96 2.06 -3.28
C LEU A 48 3.35 2.60 -4.66
N VAL A 49 2.36 3.06 -5.41
CA VAL A 49 2.55 3.87 -6.62
C VAL A 49 2.00 5.26 -6.34
N VAL A 50 2.88 6.27 -6.28
CA VAL A 50 2.52 7.66 -6.02
C VAL A 50 2.47 8.41 -7.35
N ASP A 51 1.36 9.11 -7.58
CA ASP A 51 1.05 9.85 -8.83
C ASP A 51 1.21 9.02 -10.12
N GLY A 52 1.12 7.69 -10.01
CA GLY A 52 1.26 6.77 -11.15
C GLY A 52 2.71 6.47 -11.56
N GLU A 53 3.71 7.09 -10.94
CA GLU A 53 5.10 7.03 -11.41
C GLU A 53 6.09 6.61 -10.32
N THR A 54 5.97 7.17 -9.11
CA THR A 54 6.96 6.98 -8.05
C THR A 54 6.65 5.74 -7.23
N LEU A 55 7.62 4.84 -7.11
CA LEU A 55 7.50 3.63 -6.31
C LEU A 55 8.10 3.84 -4.93
N CYS A 56 7.30 3.62 -3.89
CA CYS A 56 7.71 3.68 -2.50
C CYS A 56 7.10 2.54 -1.69
N THR A 57 7.37 2.50 -0.38
CA THR A 57 6.86 1.47 0.52
C THR A 57 5.99 2.10 1.61
N LEU A 58 4.85 1.49 1.89
CA LEU A 58 3.98 1.85 3.01
C LEU A 58 4.64 1.51 4.35
N THR A 59 4.81 2.46 5.25
CA THR A 59 5.38 2.24 6.59
C THR A 59 4.43 1.41 7.44
N ALA A 60 3.23 1.91 7.67
CA ALA A 60 2.19 1.27 8.46
C ALA A 60 0.83 1.85 8.07
N ILE A 61 -0.23 1.15 8.47
CA ILE A 61 -1.61 1.57 8.27
C ILE A 61 -2.40 1.33 9.55
N GLY A 62 -3.42 2.14 9.80
CA GLY A 62 -4.18 2.13 11.04
C GLY A 62 -5.19 3.26 11.10
N THR A 63 -5.63 3.63 12.29
CA THR A 63 -6.61 4.70 12.49
C THR A 63 -6.02 5.82 13.33
N ASP A 64 -6.37 7.07 13.03
CA ASP A 64 -6.03 8.21 13.88
C ASP A 64 -7.17 8.58 14.85
N ASN A 65 -6.96 9.61 15.66
CA ASN A 65 -7.96 10.07 16.64
C ASN A 65 -9.20 10.75 16.02
N ARG A 66 -9.26 10.88 14.69
CA ARG A 66 -10.40 11.39 13.92
C ARG A 66 -11.22 10.24 13.33
N GLY A 67 -10.74 9.01 13.46
CA GLY A 67 -11.36 7.83 12.86
C GLY A 67 -11.01 7.66 11.39
N ASP A 68 -10.05 8.41 10.85
CA ASP A 68 -9.61 8.26 9.47
C ASP A 68 -8.69 7.03 9.33
N LEU A 69 -8.80 6.31 8.21
CA LEU A 69 -7.85 5.26 7.84
C LEU A 69 -6.57 5.91 7.32
N ILE A 70 -5.51 5.86 8.12
CA ILE A 70 -4.24 6.55 7.89
C ILE A 70 -3.13 5.54 7.65
N GLY A 71 -2.21 5.86 6.73
CA GLY A 71 -0.88 5.27 6.70
C GLY A 71 0.21 6.29 6.47
N PHE A 72 1.44 5.83 6.40
CA PHE A 72 2.62 6.68 6.28
C PHE A 72 3.58 6.18 5.20
N THR A 73 4.29 7.10 4.57
CA THR A 73 5.43 6.83 3.68
C THR A 73 6.43 7.98 3.80
N SER A 74 7.51 7.96 3.03
CA SER A 74 8.48 9.05 2.97
C SER A 74 7.93 10.27 2.21
N ALA A 75 8.34 11.48 2.60
CA ALA A 75 7.95 12.74 1.96
C ALA A 75 8.63 12.96 0.60
N HIS A 76 9.81 12.40 0.38
CA HIS A 76 10.44 12.46 -0.95
C HIS A 76 9.77 11.57 -1.99
N CYS A 77 8.78 10.76 -1.59
CA CYS A 77 7.91 10.02 -2.52
C CYS A 77 6.80 10.88 -3.11
N GLY A 78 6.42 11.96 -2.43
CA GLY A 78 5.27 12.79 -2.75
C GLY A 78 4.85 13.67 -1.57
N GLY A 79 4.12 14.73 -1.86
CA GLY A 79 3.62 15.69 -0.88
C GLY A 79 2.09 15.72 -0.80
N PRO A 80 1.52 16.60 0.04
CA PRO A 80 0.07 16.77 0.12
C PRO A 80 -0.59 16.98 -1.25
N GLY A 81 -1.66 16.24 -1.53
CA GLY A 81 -2.36 16.19 -2.82
C GLY A 81 -1.93 15.05 -3.75
N ALA A 82 -0.78 14.42 -3.50
CA ALA A 82 -0.34 13.26 -4.28
C ALA A 82 -1.27 12.06 -4.06
N VAL A 83 -1.64 11.37 -5.14
CA VAL A 83 -2.53 10.21 -5.09
C VAL A 83 -1.74 8.91 -4.95
N VAL A 84 -2.29 7.95 -4.22
CA VAL A 84 -1.62 6.70 -3.88
C VAL A 84 -2.41 5.51 -4.41
N GLY A 85 -1.76 4.67 -5.20
CA GLY A 85 -2.23 3.35 -5.62
C GLY A 85 -1.37 2.22 -5.01
N ALA A 86 -1.79 0.98 -5.23
CA ALA A 86 -1.04 -0.21 -4.81
C ALA A 86 -0.27 -0.83 -5.97
N GLU A 87 1.02 -1.10 -5.79
CA GLU A 87 1.86 -1.71 -6.81
C GLU A 87 1.33 -3.09 -7.24
N ALA A 88 0.91 -3.90 -6.27
CA ALA A 88 0.39 -5.24 -6.51
C ALA A 88 -1.05 -5.26 -7.08
N ALA A 89 -1.73 -4.11 -7.18
CA ALA A 89 -3.12 -4.01 -7.59
C ALA A 89 -3.41 -2.73 -8.40
N GLN A 90 -2.63 -2.48 -9.45
CA GLN A 90 -2.74 -1.27 -10.29
C GLN A 90 -4.16 -1.03 -10.85
N GLY A 91 -4.91 -2.11 -11.14
CA GLY A 91 -6.30 -2.02 -11.61
C GLY A 91 -7.31 -1.51 -10.58
N ALA A 92 -6.93 -1.37 -9.30
CA ALA A 92 -7.78 -0.79 -8.26
C ALA A 92 -7.82 0.75 -8.30
N GLY A 93 -6.93 1.38 -9.09
CA GLY A 93 -6.84 2.83 -9.22
C GLY A 93 -6.35 3.52 -7.94
N VAL A 94 -6.81 4.74 -7.72
CA VAL A 94 -6.46 5.53 -6.53
C VAL A 94 -7.13 4.94 -5.28
N LEU A 95 -6.31 4.66 -4.27
CA LEU A 95 -6.69 4.08 -2.98
C LEU A 95 -6.61 5.09 -1.84
N GLY A 96 -5.89 6.20 -2.01
CA GLY A 96 -5.75 7.24 -1.00
C GLY A 96 -5.05 8.48 -1.54
N GLU A 97 -4.90 9.48 -0.67
CA GLU A 97 -4.25 10.76 -0.96
C GLU A 97 -3.31 11.13 0.19
N MET A 98 -2.17 11.72 -0.13
CA MET A 98 -1.30 12.31 0.88
C MET A 98 -1.93 13.60 1.40
N VAL A 99 -2.16 13.69 2.71
CA VAL A 99 -2.92 14.79 3.34
C VAL A 99 -2.07 15.67 4.25
N ALA A 100 -0.86 15.24 4.58
CA ALA A 100 0.12 16.00 5.36
C ALA A 100 1.52 15.45 5.13
N GLY A 101 2.56 16.20 5.49
CA GLY A 101 3.93 15.72 5.45
C GLY A 101 4.93 16.71 6.04
N ASN A 102 6.18 16.28 6.14
CA ASN A 102 7.31 17.08 6.59
C ASN A 102 8.59 16.59 5.90
N ASP A 103 9.16 17.42 5.05
CA ASP A 103 10.36 17.08 4.29
C ASP A 103 11.59 16.88 5.19
N MET A 104 11.68 17.63 6.31
CA MET A 104 12.81 17.54 7.24
C MET A 104 12.80 16.24 8.04
N LEU A 105 11.61 15.73 8.38
CA LEU A 105 11.45 14.46 9.09
C LEU A 105 11.12 13.30 8.13
N ASP A 106 11.18 13.57 6.83
CA ASP A 106 10.88 12.67 5.71
C ASP A 106 9.66 11.76 5.95
N TYR A 107 8.50 12.36 6.22
CA TYR A 107 7.24 11.62 6.26
C TYR A 107 6.14 12.30 5.47
N ALA A 108 5.28 11.49 4.88
CA ALA A 108 3.98 11.85 4.35
C ALA A 108 2.90 10.98 5.02
N VAL A 109 1.76 11.60 5.30
CA VAL A 109 0.57 10.97 5.86
C VAL A 109 -0.40 10.72 4.72
N ILE A 110 -0.82 9.48 4.55
CA ILE A 110 -1.78 9.06 3.53
C ILE A 110 -3.13 8.83 4.21
N LYS A 111 -4.19 9.44 3.71
CA LYS A 111 -5.57 9.08 4.04
C LYS A 111 -6.08 8.11 2.98
N PHE A 112 -6.36 6.88 3.38
CA PHE A 112 -6.90 5.86 2.50
C PHE A 112 -8.43 5.90 2.45
N ASP A 113 -8.99 5.48 1.32
CA ASP A 113 -10.42 5.22 1.16
C ASP A 113 -10.76 3.87 1.82
N PRO A 114 -11.50 3.88 2.95
CA PRO A 114 -11.83 2.65 3.68
C PRO A 114 -12.77 1.72 2.93
N THR A 115 -13.39 2.19 1.84
CA THR A 115 -14.22 1.34 0.96
C THR A 115 -13.39 0.54 -0.03
N LYS A 116 -12.15 0.94 -0.27
CA LYS A 116 -11.22 0.30 -1.22
C LYS A 116 -10.08 -0.45 -0.57
N VAL A 117 -9.72 -0.13 0.67
CA VAL A 117 -8.55 -0.68 1.37
C VAL A 117 -8.96 -1.58 2.54
N VAL A 118 -8.34 -2.75 2.62
CA VAL A 118 -8.41 -3.64 3.78
C VAL A 118 -7.09 -3.54 4.55
N PRO A 119 -7.01 -2.85 5.70
CA PRO A 119 -5.77 -2.74 6.45
C PRO A 119 -5.37 -4.10 7.04
N VAL A 120 -4.11 -4.50 6.86
CA VAL A 120 -3.53 -5.73 7.42
C VAL A 120 -2.28 -5.41 8.23
N ASN A 121 -2.05 -6.17 9.30
CA ASN A 121 -0.88 -6.00 10.16
C ASN A 121 0.29 -6.92 9.79
N GLU A 122 0.15 -7.75 8.75
CA GLU A 122 1.21 -8.58 8.23
C GLU A 122 1.24 -8.52 6.70
N VAL A 123 2.43 -8.30 6.14
CA VAL A 123 2.70 -8.37 4.70
C VAL A 123 3.94 -9.24 4.49
N ASN A 124 3.85 -10.27 3.66
CA ASN A 124 4.99 -11.14 3.32
C ASN A 124 5.76 -11.69 4.55
N GLY A 125 5.05 -12.05 5.63
CA GLY A 125 5.65 -12.54 6.87
C GLY A 125 6.24 -11.45 7.79
N PHE A 126 6.18 -10.18 7.40
CA PHE A 126 6.58 -9.04 8.22
C PHE A 126 5.36 -8.51 8.97
N ARG A 127 5.38 -8.64 10.30
CA ARG A 127 4.26 -8.28 11.18
C ARG A 127 4.58 -7.00 11.96
N ILE A 128 3.58 -6.12 12.09
CA ILE A 128 3.62 -4.94 12.94
C ILE A 128 2.52 -5.11 14.00
N ASP A 129 2.93 -5.31 15.25
CA ASP A 129 2.02 -5.54 16.39
C ASP A 129 1.78 -4.27 17.22
N GLY A 130 2.41 -3.15 16.86
CA GLY A 130 2.21 -1.86 17.52
C GLY A 130 3.40 -0.93 17.34
N LEU A 131 3.41 0.14 18.12
CA LEU A 131 4.50 1.11 18.16
C LEU A 131 5.54 0.70 19.21
N GLY A 132 6.81 0.98 18.93
CA GLY A 132 7.93 0.73 19.83
C GLY A 132 8.76 2.00 20.07
N PRO A 133 9.53 2.05 21.16
CA PRO A 133 10.49 3.13 21.38
C PRO A 133 11.61 3.08 20.34
N ASP A 134 12.35 4.18 20.21
CA ASP A 134 13.54 4.19 19.37
C ASP A 134 14.55 3.13 19.85
N PRO A 135 15.16 2.38 18.93
CA PRO A 135 16.00 1.24 19.27
C PRO A 135 17.36 1.70 19.79
N LYS A 136 17.93 0.91 20.68
CA LYS A 136 19.24 1.12 21.28
C LYS A 136 20.32 0.36 20.50
N PHE A 137 21.57 0.76 20.75
CA PHE A 137 22.73 0.05 20.21
C PHE A 137 22.66 -1.45 20.54
N GLY A 138 22.89 -2.29 19.53
CA GLY A 138 22.91 -3.75 19.66
C GLY A 138 21.56 -4.44 19.47
N GLU A 139 20.43 -3.71 19.49
CA GLU A 139 19.13 -4.30 19.16
C GLU A 139 19.06 -4.66 17.67
N VAL A 140 18.33 -5.73 17.33
CA VAL A 140 18.16 -6.15 15.93
C VAL A 140 16.91 -5.48 15.36
N ALA A 141 17.13 -4.58 14.41
CA ALA A 141 16.07 -3.98 13.62
C ALA A 141 15.83 -4.79 12.35
N CYS A 142 14.56 -4.84 11.94
CA CYS A 142 14.11 -5.55 10.76
C CYS A 142 13.30 -4.62 9.88
N LYS A 143 13.55 -4.65 8.56
CA LYS A 143 12.87 -3.81 7.58
C LYS A 143 12.26 -4.65 6.48
N LEU A 144 11.04 -4.30 6.05
CA LEU A 144 10.45 -4.75 4.79
C LEU A 144 10.32 -3.57 3.83
N GLY A 145 10.93 -3.69 2.64
CA GLY A 145 10.75 -2.73 1.56
C GLY A 145 10.43 -3.42 0.25
N ARG A 146 9.76 -2.71 -0.65
CA ARG A 146 9.28 -3.24 -1.93
C ARG A 146 10.41 -3.63 -2.90
N THR A 147 11.62 -3.11 -2.71
CA THR A 147 12.78 -3.37 -3.59
C THR A 147 13.69 -4.44 -3.01
N THR A 148 14.24 -4.25 -1.80
CA THR A 148 15.22 -5.19 -1.23
C THR A 148 14.61 -6.25 -0.30
N GLY A 149 13.29 -6.18 -0.07
CA GLY A 149 12.55 -7.17 0.69
C GLY A 149 12.77 -7.08 2.20
N TYR A 150 12.58 -8.22 2.86
CA TYR A 150 12.76 -8.39 4.31
C TYR A 150 14.25 -8.61 4.62
N SER A 151 14.87 -7.65 5.32
CA SER A 151 16.23 -7.74 5.88
C SER A 151 16.25 -7.36 7.36
N CYS A 152 17.22 -7.87 8.12
CA CYS A 152 17.45 -7.47 9.50
C CYS A 152 18.93 -7.20 9.73
N GLY A 153 19.22 -6.32 10.69
CA GLY A 153 20.58 -5.94 11.04
C GLY A 153 20.64 -5.27 12.39
N VAL A 154 21.85 -5.14 12.93
CA VAL A 154 22.09 -4.48 14.21
C VAL A 154 21.80 -2.98 14.10
N THR A 155 21.21 -2.41 15.14
CA THR A 155 21.08 -0.97 15.35
C THR A 155 22.39 -0.43 15.93
N TRP A 156 22.93 0.61 15.30
CA TRP A 156 24.12 1.34 15.76
C TRP A 156 23.77 2.49 16.71
N GLY A 157 22.51 2.96 16.69
CA GLY A 157 22.01 4.02 17.56
C GLY A 157 21.52 5.23 16.78
N PRO A 158 21.50 6.43 17.39
CA PRO A 158 21.15 7.67 16.70
C PRO A 158 22.08 7.93 15.51
N GLY A 159 21.51 8.42 14.40
CA GLY A 159 22.27 8.87 13.25
C GLY A 159 22.84 10.28 13.44
N GLN A 160 23.38 10.85 12.36
CA GLN A 160 24.01 12.17 12.39
C GLN A 160 22.99 13.30 12.57
N GLU A 161 21.84 13.18 11.92
CA GLU A 161 20.79 14.19 11.98
C GLU A 161 19.78 13.89 13.10
N PRO A 162 19.22 14.92 13.76
CA PRO A 162 18.19 14.73 14.77
C PRO A 162 17.00 13.91 14.25
N GLY A 163 16.54 12.94 15.05
CA GLY A 163 15.44 12.06 14.67
C GLY A 163 15.83 10.92 13.73
N THR A 164 17.10 10.77 13.39
CA THR A 164 17.59 9.63 12.59
C THR A 164 18.14 8.50 13.46
N ILE A 165 18.02 7.28 12.95
CA ILE A 165 18.54 6.04 13.52
C ILE A 165 19.38 5.36 12.45
N LEU A 166 20.56 4.88 12.83
CA LEU A 166 21.44 4.11 11.98
C LEU A 166 21.31 2.61 12.31
N ASN A 167 21.04 1.79 11.30
CA ASN A 167 20.95 0.33 11.46
C ASN A 167 21.46 -0.40 10.20
N GLN A 168 21.77 -1.69 10.37
CA GLN A 168 22.37 -2.53 9.33
C GLN A 168 21.31 -3.24 8.46
N VAL A 169 20.11 -2.68 8.31
CA VAL A 169 19.12 -3.24 7.36
C VAL A 169 19.47 -2.85 5.92
N CYS A 170 18.94 -3.60 4.97
CA CYS A 170 19.11 -3.35 3.54
C CYS A 170 18.21 -2.18 3.11
N GLY A 171 18.77 -1.19 2.42
CA GLY A 171 18.03 -0.09 1.83
C GLY A 171 18.48 0.16 0.39
N GLY A 172 17.52 0.31 -0.52
CA GLY A 172 17.76 0.72 -1.90
C GLY A 172 16.60 1.54 -2.46
N PRO A 173 16.75 2.09 -3.68
CA PRO A 173 15.71 2.89 -4.33
C PRO A 173 14.35 2.16 -4.34
N GLY A 174 13.30 2.85 -3.90
CA GLY A 174 11.94 2.32 -3.76
C GLY A 174 11.60 1.71 -2.40
N ASP A 175 12.60 1.41 -1.56
CA ASP A 175 12.32 1.01 -0.16
C ASP A 175 11.95 2.20 0.74
N SER A 176 12.06 3.43 0.24
CA SER A 176 11.66 4.68 0.89
C SER A 176 10.30 4.54 1.57
N GLY A 177 10.22 4.89 2.85
CA GLY A 177 9.01 4.73 3.67
C GLY A 177 8.81 3.32 4.24
N GLY A 178 9.66 2.33 3.92
CA GLY A 178 9.48 0.96 4.44
C GLY A 178 9.56 0.88 5.97
N PRO A 179 8.71 0.07 6.63
CA PRO A 179 8.73 -0.06 8.08
C PRO A 179 10.05 -0.63 8.57
N VAL A 180 10.52 -0.07 9.68
CA VAL A 180 11.59 -0.64 10.50
C VAL A 180 11.00 -1.00 11.85
N THR A 181 11.17 -2.27 12.25
CA THR A 181 10.65 -2.80 13.51
C THR A 181 11.76 -3.38 14.38
N VAL A 182 11.51 -3.40 15.69
CA VAL A 182 12.22 -4.26 16.65
C VAL A 182 11.17 -5.07 17.38
N ASN A 183 11.31 -6.40 17.41
CA ASN A 183 10.34 -7.32 18.03
C ASN A 183 8.89 -7.06 17.55
N ASN A 184 8.70 -6.90 16.23
CA ASN A 184 7.43 -6.54 15.58
C ASN A 184 6.81 -5.21 16.03
N ARG A 185 7.52 -4.37 16.79
CA ARG A 185 7.06 -3.02 17.13
C ARG A 185 7.70 -2.03 16.17
N LEU A 186 6.90 -1.18 15.54
CA LEU A 186 7.34 -0.15 14.60
C LEU A 186 8.15 0.91 15.36
N VAL A 187 9.41 1.08 14.95
CA VAL A 187 10.34 2.05 15.56
C VAL A 187 10.74 3.17 14.60
N GLY A 188 10.62 2.92 13.29
CA GLY A 188 11.04 3.89 12.29
C GLY A 188 10.55 3.59 10.88
N MET A 189 10.85 4.51 9.97
CA MET A 189 10.65 4.34 8.53
C MET A 189 11.96 4.55 7.77
N LEU A 190 12.19 3.74 6.74
CA LEU A 190 13.41 3.82 5.95
C LEU A 190 13.46 5.15 5.18
N HIS A 191 14.55 5.89 5.37
CA HIS A 191 14.85 7.10 4.61
C HIS A 191 15.73 6.78 3.39
N GLY A 192 16.86 6.10 3.62
CA GLY A 192 17.81 5.80 2.54
C GLY A 192 19.09 5.13 3.04
N ALA A 193 20.05 4.97 2.13
CA ALA A 193 21.39 4.51 2.48
C ALA A 193 22.17 5.60 3.22
N PHE A 194 23.07 5.20 4.13
CA PHE A 194 23.94 6.13 4.86
C PHE A 194 25.00 6.78 3.95
N SER A 195 25.55 6.01 3.02
CA SER A 195 26.56 6.49 2.07
C SER A 195 26.50 5.68 0.78
N GLU A 196 26.74 6.36 -0.34
CA GLU A 196 26.92 5.78 -1.67
C GLU A 196 28.35 5.21 -1.88
N ASP A 197 29.30 5.56 -0.99
CA ASP A 197 30.71 5.16 -1.09
C ASP A 197 30.98 3.74 -0.55
N LEU A 198 29.99 3.14 0.09
CA LEU A 198 30.04 1.78 0.61
C LEU A 198 29.22 0.84 -0.29
N PRO A 199 29.56 -0.47 -0.35
CA PRO A 199 28.81 -1.43 -1.15
C PRO A 199 27.31 -1.38 -0.86
N THR A 200 26.51 -1.23 -1.91
CA THR A 200 25.05 -1.19 -1.78
C THR A 200 24.50 -2.55 -1.42
N CYS A 201 23.48 -2.56 -0.56
CA CYS A 201 22.75 -3.79 -0.29
C CYS A 201 21.73 -4.03 -1.40
N VAL A 202 21.96 -5.05 -2.22
CA VAL A 202 21.01 -5.45 -3.27
C VAL A 202 20.06 -6.56 -2.81
N VAL A 203 20.45 -7.39 -1.84
CA VAL A 203 19.63 -8.47 -1.25
C VAL A 203 20.06 -8.76 0.20
N LYS A 204 19.17 -9.40 0.98
CA LYS A 204 19.34 -9.74 2.41
C LYS A 204 20.57 -10.57 2.82
N PHE A 205 21.38 -11.02 1.87
CA PHE A 205 22.50 -11.97 2.10
C PHE A 205 23.88 -11.33 2.08
N ILE A 206 23.97 -10.01 1.88
CA ILE A 206 25.25 -9.30 1.87
C ILE A 206 25.61 -8.95 3.32
N PRO A 207 26.68 -9.54 3.90
CA PRO A 207 26.95 -9.39 5.34
C PRO A 207 27.55 -8.01 5.71
N LEU A 208 28.16 -7.30 4.76
CA LEU A 208 28.72 -5.97 4.95
C LEU A 208 28.31 -5.09 3.78
N HIS A 209 27.47 -4.11 4.06
CA HIS A 209 26.98 -3.12 3.10
C HIS A 209 26.84 -1.77 3.80
N THR A 210 26.59 -0.72 3.03
CA THR A 210 26.23 0.61 3.58
C THR A 210 25.09 0.47 4.57
N PRO A 211 25.21 0.96 5.82
CA PRO A 211 24.08 0.99 6.74
C PRO A 211 22.93 1.81 6.16
N ALA A 212 21.72 1.62 6.68
CA ALA A 212 20.58 2.45 6.33
C ALA A 212 20.32 3.51 7.39
N VAL A 213 19.87 4.67 6.91
CA VAL A 213 19.28 5.74 7.72
C VAL A 213 17.78 5.52 7.78
N THR A 214 17.27 5.52 9.00
CA THR A 214 15.85 5.37 9.32
C THR A 214 15.40 6.63 10.08
N MET A 215 14.23 7.16 9.77
CA MET A 215 13.62 8.21 10.57
C MET A 215 12.87 7.59 11.76
N SER A 216 13.07 8.13 12.95
CA SER A 216 12.35 7.76 14.17
C SER A 216 10.85 8.00 13.98
N PHE A 217 10.07 6.93 14.07
CA PHE A 217 8.61 7.03 13.94
C PHE A 217 8.03 7.81 15.13
N ASN A 218 8.66 7.72 16.31
CA ASN A 218 8.28 8.48 17.49
C ASN A 218 8.46 10.00 17.28
N THR A 219 9.58 10.39 16.65
CA THR A 219 9.85 11.80 16.32
C THR A 219 8.80 12.33 15.33
N GLN A 220 8.44 11.53 14.32
CA GLN A 220 7.41 11.89 13.34
C GLN A 220 6.03 12.02 13.99
N LEU A 221 5.62 11.07 14.84
CA LEU A 221 4.37 11.14 15.59
C LEU A 221 4.32 12.36 16.51
N ALA A 222 5.43 12.72 17.15
CA ALA A 222 5.51 13.91 17.98
C ALA A 222 5.26 15.20 17.17
N ASP A 223 5.86 15.32 15.97
CA ASP A 223 5.62 16.45 15.06
C ASP A 223 4.16 16.50 14.57
N ILE A 224 3.58 15.35 14.23
CA ILE A 224 2.18 15.22 13.81
C ILE A 224 1.24 15.72 14.91
N VAL A 225 1.45 15.24 16.15
CA VAL A 225 0.62 15.61 17.30
C VAL A 225 0.80 17.08 17.66
N ALA A 226 2.03 17.58 17.71
CA ALA A 226 2.32 18.98 18.04
C ALA A 226 1.63 19.97 17.09
N LYS A 227 1.43 19.57 15.83
CA LYS A 227 0.79 20.39 14.80
C LYS A 227 -0.68 20.03 14.58
N ASN A 228 -1.25 19.11 15.36
CA ASN A 228 -2.60 18.58 15.18
C ASN A 228 -2.88 18.18 13.71
N ARG A 229 -1.96 17.43 13.10
CA ARG A 229 -2.07 16.95 11.72
C ARG A 229 -2.93 15.68 11.63
N PRO A 230 -3.50 15.34 10.45
CA PRO A 230 -3.98 13.98 10.19
C PRO A 230 -2.93 12.95 10.61
N GLY A 231 -3.35 11.84 11.22
CA GLY A 231 -2.45 10.89 11.88
C GLY A 231 -2.18 11.15 13.36
N SER A 232 -2.73 12.23 13.94
CA SER A 232 -2.63 12.45 15.39
C SER A 232 -3.34 11.34 16.16
N GLY A 233 -2.69 10.78 17.18
CA GLY A 233 -3.24 9.64 17.93
C GLY A 233 -3.32 8.35 17.11
N PHE A 234 -2.45 8.20 16.11
CA PHE A 234 -2.36 7.00 15.28
C PHE A 234 -2.21 5.71 16.10
N VAL A 235 -3.02 4.72 15.74
CA VAL A 235 -2.96 3.35 16.24
C VAL A 235 -2.84 2.42 15.03
N PRO A 236 -1.72 1.70 14.86
CA PRO A 236 -1.56 0.78 13.74
C PRO A 236 -2.53 -0.39 13.87
N VAL A 237 -2.97 -0.93 12.72
CA VAL A 237 -3.75 -2.16 12.69
C VAL A 237 -2.98 -3.29 13.38
N GLY A 238 -3.66 -4.09 14.21
CA GLY A 238 -3.03 -5.17 14.96
C GLY A 238 -2.40 -4.77 16.29
N ALA A 239 -2.40 -3.47 16.66
CA ALA A 239 -2.06 -3.04 18.02
C ALA A 239 -3.05 -3.62 19.03
N ARG A 240 -2.62 -4.68 19.74
CA ARG A 240 -3.30 -5.25 20.91
C ARG A 240 -2.31 -5.37 22.06
#